data_AF-A0A7S2CRL6-F1
#
_entry.id   AF-A0A7S2CRL6-F1
#
_cell.length_a   1.000
_cell.length_b   1.000
_cell.length_c   1.000
_cell.angle_alpha   90.00
_cell.angle_beta   90.00
_cell.angle_gamma   90.00
#
_symmetry.space_group_name_H-M   'P 1'
#
loop_
_entity.id
_entity.type
_entity.pdbx_description
1 polymer ?
#
loop_
_entity_poly.entity_id
_entity_poly.type
_entity_poly.pdbx_seq_one_letter_code
_entity_poly.pdbx_strand_id
1 'polypeptide(L)'
;MVQGSVFGELVMLGMQPKRTASIISSSICCTWEVEQQDILAIFARHPAERRNFQRLMEEHLQSQAAPRIMYHQLFTCFHQPFRTWLGTNCDRKLYFPGEVIIQEGTVGDRLYIINLGTCSVELHHQLVMQVKGGSHFGFPMICKDAD
;
A
#
# COMPACT_ATOMS: atom_id res chain seq x y z
N MET A 1 18.56 -14.08 -0.25
CA MET A 1 18.09 -13.22 0.86
C MET A 1 19.07 -13.34 2.02
N VAL A 2 19.20 -12.31 2.85
CA VAL A 2 20.08 -12.34 4.03
C VAL A 2 19.34 -12.87 5.25
N GLN A 3 20.06 -13.28 6.30
CA GLN A 3 19.46 -13.70 7.57
C GLN A 3 18.47 -12.65 8.09
N GLY A 4 17.28 -13.09 8.49
CA GLY A 4 16.22 -12.21 9.00
C GLY A 4 15.41 -11.47 7.93
N SER A 5 15.61 -11.75 6.63
CA SER A 5 14.76 -11.18 5.58
C SER A 5 13.32 -11.66 5.73
N VAL A 6 12.37 -10.73 5.68
CA VAL A 6 10.93 -11.01 5.62
C VAL A 6 10.51 -11.06 4.14
N PHE A 7 9.62 -11.98 3.80
CA PHE A 7 9.04 -12.07 2.47
C PHE A 7 7.62 -12.61 2.53
N GLY A 8 6.80 -12.21 1.56
CA GLY A 8 5.44 -12.70 1.43
C GLY A 8 4.42 -12.00 2.33
N GLU A 9 4.84 -10.94 3.00
CA GLU A 9 4.04 -10.05 3.83
C GLU A 9 2.87 -9.43 3.07
N LEU A 10 3.02 -9.08 1.78
CA LEU A 10 1.94 -8.48 0.99
C LEU A 10 0.72 -9.40 0.83
N VAL A 11 0.94 -10.71 0.64
CA VAL A 11 -0.16 -11.68 0.54
C VAL A 11 -0.74 -11.97 1.92
N MET A 12 0.12 -12.11 2.93
CA MET A 12 -0.30 -12.31 4.32
C MET A 12 -1.13 -11.14 4.86
N LEU A 13 -0.86 -9.91 4.41
CA LEU A 13 -1.64 -8.72 4.75
C LEU A 13 -2.87 -8.51 3.86
N GLY A 14 -3.14 -9.41 2.90
CA GLY A 14 -4.28 -9.32 1.99
C GLY A 14 -4.15 -8.22 0.93
N MET A 15 -2.98 -7.59 0.81
CA MET A 15 -2.72 -6.56 -0.20
C MET A 15 -2.57 -7.13 -1.62
N GLN A 16 -2.25 -8.43 -1.73
CA GLN A 16 -2.19 -9.15 -3.00
C GLN A 16 -2.87 -10.53 -2.88
N PRO A 17 -3.63 -10.96 -3.90
CA PRO A 17 -4.31 -12.26 -3.86
C PRO A 17 -3.39 -13.44 -4.21
N LYS A 18 -2.20 -13.18 -4.79
CA LYS A 18 -1.26 -14.22 -5.25
C LYS A 18 0.18 -13.77 -5.01
N ARG A 19 1.07 -14.75 -4.79
CA ARG A 19 2.52 -14.54 -4.77
C ARG A 19 2.99 -14.02 -6.14
N THR A 20 3.94 -13.11 -6.16
CA THR A 20 4.51 -12.51 -7.38
C THR A 20 5.81 -13.17 -7.82
N ALA A 21 6.45 -13.94 -6.95
CA ALA A 21 7.70 -14.64 -7.20
C ALA A 21 7.76 -15.94 -6.40
N SER A 22 8.56 -16.87 -6.89
CA SER A 22 8.93 -18.08 -6.15
C SER A 22 10.22 -17.84 -5.38
N ILE A 23 10.26 -18.23 -4.11
CA ILE A 23 11.48 -18.26 -3.32
C ILE A 23 11.99 -19.69 -3.31
N ILE A 24 13.19 -19.91 -3.85
CA ILE A 24 13.81 -21.23 -3.97
C ILE A 24 15.06 -21.23 -3.09
N SER A 25 15.16 -22.18 -2.17
CA SER A 25 16.31 -22.31 -1.28
C SER A 25 17.53 -22.82 -2.05
N SER A 26 18.65 -22.10 -2.00
CA SER A 26 19.93 -22.54 -2.59
C SER A 26 20.74 -23.46 -1.68
N SER A 27 20.30 -23.64 -0.44
CA SER A 27 20.89 -24.50 0.60
C SER A 27 19.81 -24.89 1.61
N ILE A 28 20.14 -25.72 2.59
CA ILE A 28 19.23 -26.01 3.71
C ILE A 28 18.88 -24.70 4.43
N CYS A 29 17.58 -24.42 4.56
CA CYS A 29 17.05 -23.22 5.17
C CYS A 29 16.10 -23.59 6.31
N CYS A 30 16.09 -22.79 7.38
CA CYS A 30 15.10 -22.85 8.44
C CYS A 30 14.27 -21.55 8.39
N THR A 31 12.96 -21.67 8.28
CA THR A 31 12.04 -20.53 8.13
C THR A 31 10.98 -20.58 9.21
N TRP A 32 10.53 -19.40 9.65
CA TRP A 32 9.33 -19.27 10.47
C TRP A 32 8.18 -18.84 9.58
N GLU A 33 7.05 -19.53 9.70
CA GLU A 33 5.84 -19.23 8.94
C GLU A 33 4.76 -18.72 9.89
N VAL A 34 3.99 -17.73 9.43
CA VAL A 34 2.86 -17.15 10.15
C VAL A 34 1.65 -17.20 9.24
N GLU A 35 0.60 -17.87 9.67
CA GLU A 35 -0.66 -17.92 8.93
C GLU A 35 -1.41 -16.59 9.02
N GLN A 36 -2.05 -16.19 7.90
CA GLN A 36 -2.84 -14.96 7.84
C GLN A 36 -3.99 -14.96 8.86
N GLN A 37 -4.67 -16.09 9.05
CA GLN A 37 -5.80 -16.16 9.98
C GLN A 37 -5.35 -15.94 11.43
N ASP A 38 -4.22 -16.55 11.81
CA ASP A 38 -3.66 -16.45 13.15
C ASP A 38 -3.23 -15.02 13.48
N ILE A 39 -2.50 -14.35 12.58
CA ILE A 39 -2.06 -12.99 12.84
C ILE A 39 -3.25 -12.03 12.92
N LEU A 40 -4.27 -12.19 12.08
CA LEU A 40 -5.46 -11.35 12.11
C LEU A 40 -6.24 -11.55 13.41
N ALA A 41 -6.32 -12.79 13.91
CA ALA A 41 -6.92 -13.10 15.21
C ALA A 41 -6.10 -12.51 16.38
N ILE A 42 -4.77 -12.47 16.28
CA ILE A 42 -3.91 -11.79 17.26
C ILE A 42 -4.15 -10.28 17.22
N PHE A 43 -4.16 -9.66 16.05
CA PHE A 43 -4.40 -8.23 15.90
C PHE A 43 -5.78 -7.80 16.40
N ALA A 44 -6.80 -8.63 16.24
CA ALA A 44 -8.12 -8.38 16.81
C ALA A 44 -8.10 -8.37 18.35
N ARG A 45 -7.31 -9.25 18.98
CA ARG A 45 -7.18 -9.35 20.44
C ARG A 45 -6.19 -8.34 21.04
N HIS A 46 -5.21 -7.90 20.25
CA HIS A 46 -4.10 -7.06 20.70
C HIS A 46 -3.89 -5.85 19.77
N PRO A 47 -4.72 -4.79 19.88
CA PRO A 47 -4.64 -3.63 18.99
C PRO A 47 -3.31 -2.86 19.07
N ALA A 48 -2.61 -2.92 20.21
CA ALA A 48 -1.29 -2.31 20.36
C ALA A 48 -0.23 -3.01 19.49
N GLU A 49 -0.24 -4.34 19.46
CA GLU A 49 0.67 -5.13 18.62
C GLU A 49 0.38 -4.92 17.13
N ARG A 50 -0.90 -4.80 16.77
CA ARG A 50 -1.30 -4.42 15.41
C ARG A 50 -0.67 -3.08 14.99
N ARG A 51 -0.74 -2.06 15.85
CA ARG A 51 -0.12 -0.75 15.59
C ARG A 51 1.40 -0.82 15.48
N ASN A 52 2.05 -1.59 16.35
CA ASN A 52 3.50 -1.79 16.31
C ASN A 52 3.92 -2.48 15.00
N PHE A 53 3.22 -3.55 14.63
CA PHE A 53 3.44 -4.28 13.40
C PHE A 53 3.24 -3.38 12.18
N GLN A 54 2.17 -2.58 12.17
CA GLN A 54 1.89 -1.63 11.10
C GLN A 54 3.06 -0.68 10.88
N ARG A 55 3.55 -0.04 11.95
CA ARG A 55 4.69 0.89 11.87
C ARG A 55 5.94 0.22 11.30
N LEU A 56 6.28 -0.97 11.78
CA LEU A 56 7.43 -1.73 11.29
C LEU A 56 7.29 -2.08 9.80
N MET A 57 6.07 -2.43 9.36
CA MET A 57 5.80 -2.74 7.97
C MET A 57 5.85 -1.49 7.08
N GLU A 58 5.36 -0.35 7.55
CA GLU A 58 5.47 0.94 6.86
C GLU A 58 6.94 1.33 6.64
N GLU A 59 7.78 1.22 7.67
CA GLU A 59 9.24 1.43 7.59
C GLU A 59 9.91 0.47 6.59
N HIS A 60 9.55 -0.81 6.65
CA HIS A 60 10.06 -1.83 5.73
C HIS A 60 9.67 -1.53 4.28
N LEU A 61 8.39 -1.19 4.05
CA LEU A 61 7.87 -0.80 2.74
C LEU A 61 8.56 0.46 2.21
N GLN A 62 8.90 1.43 3.07
CA GLN A 62 9.70 2.62 2.72
C GLN A 62 11.09 2.25 2.19
N SER A 63 11.72 1.23 2.77
CA SER A 63 13.08 0.80 2.38
C SER A 63 13.13 -0.06 1.11
N GLN A 64 12.10 -0.85 0.80
CA GLN A 64 12.18 -1.91 -0.22
C GLN A 64 11.35 -1.69 -1.50
N ALA A 65 10.35 -0.80 -1.49
CA ALA A 65 9.51 -0.57 -2.66
C ALA A 65 10.03 0.57 -3.54
N ALA A 66 10.38 0.25 -4.80
CA ALA A 66 10.51 1.28 -5.82
C ALA A 66 9.17 2.04 -5.95
N PRO A 67 9.17 3.38 -6.02
CA PRO A 67 7.92 4.12 -5.98
C PRO A 67 7.16 3.90 -7.29
N ARG A 68 6.14 3.03 -7.28
CA ARG A 68 5.25 2.81 -8.45
C ARG A 68 4.65 4.12 -8.97
N ILE A 69 4.53 5.11 -8.09
CA ILE A 69 4.15 6.49 -8.42
C ILE A 69 5.00 7.12 -9.53
N MET A 70 6.29 6.80 -9.64
CA MET A 70 7.19 7.35 -10.67
C MET A 70 6.75 6.98 -12.10
N TYR A 71 6.10 5.83 -12.26
CA TYR A 71 5.64 5.30 -13.54
C TYR A 71 4.12 5.31 -13.66
N HIS A 72 3.43 5.90 -12.68
CA HIS A 72 1.98 5.97 -12.71
C HIS A 72 1.51 6.93 -13.80
N GLN A 73 0.49 6.55 -14.56
CA GLN A 73 0.02 7.27 -15.75
C GLN A 73 -0.35 8.74 -15.46
N LEU A 74 -0.85 9.04 -14.25
CA LEU A 74 -1.14 10.42 -13.84
C LEU A 74 0.08 11.34 -13.82
N PHE A 75 1.29 10.79 -13.65
CA PHE A 75 2.52 11.60 -13.50
C PHE A 75 3.42 11.58 -14.74
N THR A 76 3.02 10.92 -15.83
CA THR A 76 3.86 10.78 -17.03
C THR A 76 4.16 12.12 -17.72
N CYS A 77 3.24 13.09 -17.63
CA CYS A 77 3.42 14.46 -18.13
C CYS A 77 4.43 15.30 -17.33
N PHE A 78 4.85 14.85 -16.14
CA PHE A 78 5.81 15.59 -15.32
C PHE A 78 7.25 15.17 -15.60
N HIS A 79 8.17 16.13 -15.47
CA HIS A 79 9.60 15.89 -15.61
C HIS A 79 10.12 14.89 -14.57
N GLN A 80 11.15 14.13 -14.96
CA GLN A 80 11.76 13.09 -14.13
C GLN A 80 12.10 13.54 -12.70
N PRO A 81 12.70 14.73 -12.45
CA PRO A 81 13.02 15.16 -11.09
C PRO A 81 11.79 15.24 -10.18
N PHE A 82 10.65 15.74 -10.68
CA PHE A 82 9.41 15.81 -9.92
C PHE A 82 8.88 14.40 -9.59
N ARG A 83 8.92 13.48 -10.55
CA ARG A 83 8.51 12.08 -10.34
C ARG A 83 9.38 11.39 -9.29
N THR A 84 10.69 11.59 -9.36
CA THR A 84 11.65 11.07 -8.37
C THR A 84 11.38 11.69 -7.00
N TRP A 85 11.09 13.00 -6.93
CA TRP A 85 10.75 13.67 -5.70
C TRP A 85 9.48 13.07 -5.07
N LEU A 86 8.40 12.89 -5.83
CA LEU A 86 7.19 12.20 -5.36
C LEU A 86 7.50 10.81 -4.83
N GLY A 87 8.32 10.05 -5.55
CA GLY A 87 8.68 8.69 -5.14
C GLY A 87 9.44 8.60 -3.82
N THR A 88 10.20 9.65 -3.49
CA THR A 88 11.09 9.69 -2.32
C THR A 88 10.46 10.40 -1.13
N ASN A 89 9.52 11.33 -1.36
CA ASN A 89 8.96 12.21 -0.33
C ASN A 89 7.52 11.86 0.06
N CYS A 90 6.88 10.88 -0.60
CA CYS A 90 5.58 10.39 -0.17
C CYS A 90 5.69 9.42 1.02
N ASP A 91 4.90 9.69 2.06
CA ASP A 91 4.73 8.77 3.19
C ASP A 91 4.02 7.49 2.71
N ARG A 92 4.61 6.33 3.02
CA ARG A 92 3.95 5.02 2.82
C ARG A 92 3.18 4.68 4.09
N LYS A 93 1.85 4.59 3.94
CA LYS A 93 0.93 4.21 5.01
C LYS A 93 0.25 2.90 4.68
N LEU A 94 0.09 2.06 5.70
CA LEU A 94 -0.64 0.82 5.63
C LEU A 94 -2.01 1.01 6.30
N TYR A 95 -3.05 0.43 5.70
CA TYR A 95 -4.38 0.40 6.26
C TYR A 95 -4.88 -1.05 6.20
N PHE A 96 -5.41 -1.54 7.30
CA PHE A 96 -6.05 -2.86 7.37
C PHE A 96 -7.51 -2.80 6.92
N PRO A 97 -8.11 -3.95 6.60
CA PRO A 97 -9.53 -4.03 6.25
C PRO A 97 -10.43 -3.34 7.30
N GLY A 98 -11.34 -2.50 6.81
CA GLY A 98 -12.30 -1.75 7.63
C GLY A 98 -11.80 -0.41 8.17
N GLU A 99 -10.52 -0.06 7.97
CA GLU A 99 -10.03 1.26 8.35
C GLU A 99 -10.44 2.34 7.36
N VAL A 100 -10.87 3.49 7.91
CA VAL A 100 -11.22 4.68 7.14
C VAL A 100 -9.94 5.44 6.78
N ILE A 101 -9.65 5.54 5.48
CA ILE A 101 -8.51 6.33 4.96
C ILE A 101 -8.85 7.82 4.98
N ILE A 102 -10.08 8.17 4.54
CA ILE A 102 -10.63 9.53 4.48
C ILE A 102 -12.09 9.46 4.90
N GLN A 103 -12.52 10.40 5.74
CA GLN A 103 -13.92 10.53 6.17
C GLN A 103 -14.64 11.60 5.35
N GLU A 104 -15.84 11.28 4.84
CA GLU A 104 -16.69 12.23 4.11
C GLU A 104 -16.97 13.49 4.95
N GLY A 105 -16.94 14.67 4.31
CA GLY A 105 -17.20 15.96 4.95
C GLY A 105 -16.03 16.55 5.74
N THR A 106 -14.86 15.88 5.79
CA THR A 106 -13.66 16.43 6.41
C THR A 106 -12.86 17.31 5.44
N VAL A 107 -12.19 18.33 5.98
CA VAL A 107 -11.28 19.19 5.21
C VAL A 107 -10.05 18.38 4.81
N GLY A 108 -9.69 18.42 3.53
CA GLY A 108 -8.56 17.69 2.98
C GLY A 108 -7.49 18.60 2.38
N ASP A 109 -6.23 18.30 2.68
CA ASP A 109 -5.03 18.98 2.17
C ASP A 109 -4.01 17.99 1.57
N ARG A 110 -4.41 16.72 1.39
CA ARG A 110 -3.53 15.61 0.99
C ARG A 110 -4.04 14.89 -0.25
N LEU A 111 -3.10 14.45 -1.08
CA LEU A 111 -3.30 13.52 -2.18
C LEU A 111 -3.04 12.08 -1.69
N TYR A 112 -3.93 11.15 -2.05
CA TYR A 112 -3.80 9.73 -1.72
C TYR A 112 -3.69 8.89 -2.98
N ILE A 113 -2.73 7.97 -2.99
CA ILE A 113 -2.48 7.07 -4.12
C ILE A 113 -2.46 5.64 -3.57
N ILE A 114 -3.41 4.84 -4.02
CA ILE A 114 -3.49 3.42 -3.66
C ILE A 114 -2.48 2.66 -4.52
N ASN A 115 -1.39 2.22 -3.91
CA ASN A 115 -0.33 1.47 -4.61
C ASN A 115 -0.64 -0.04 -4.68
N LEU A 116 -1.25 -0.59 -3.62
CA LEU A 116 -1.58 -2.01 -3.44
C LEU A 116 -2.88 -2.13 -2.64
N GLY A 117 -3.54 -3.28 -2.71
CA GLY A 117 -4.82 -3.52 -2.04
C GLY A 117 -6.03 -3.00 -2.80
N THR A 118 -7.19 -3.02 -2.13
CA THR A 118 -8.48 -2.55 -2.63
C THR A 118 -9.17 -1.73 -1.55
N CYS A 119 -9.82 -0.64 -1.94
CA CYS A 119 -10.61 0.21 -1.06
C CYS A 119 -12.02 0.39 -1.63
N SER A 120 -12.99 0.59 -0.74
CA SER A 120 -14.36 0.97 -1.09
C SER A 120 -14.51 2.48 -0.96
N VAL A 121 -15.19 3.11 -1.93
CA VAL A 121 -15.60 4.52 -1.86
C VAL A 121 -17.08 4.55 -1.54
N GLU A 122 -17.42 5.21 -0.44
CA GLU A 122 -18.78 5.38 0.05
C GLU A 122 -19.15 6.86 0.08
N LEU A 123 -20.38 7.18 -0.33
CA LEU A 123 -20.98 8.51 -0.18
C LEU A 123 -22.31 8.32 0.54
N HIS A 124 -22.53 9.07 1.62
CA HIS A 124 -23.72 8.94 2.46
C HIS A 124 -23.96 7.48 2.89
N HIS A 125 -22.89 6.75 3.23
CA HIS A 125 -22.89 5.33 3.61
C HIS A 125 -23.39 4.36 2.51
N GLN A 126 -23.46 4.82 1.27
CA GLN A 126 -23.79 3.99 0.11
C GLN A 126 -22.49 3.67 -0.65
N LEU A 127 -22.24 2.40 -0.92
CA LEU A 127 -21.12 1.97 -1.75
C LEU A 127 -21.28 2.52 -3.18
N VAL A 128 -20.35 3.37 -3.59
CA VAL A 128 -20.32 3.97 -4.93
C VAL A 128 -19.44 3.16 -5.86
N MET A 129 -18.24 2.79 -5.41
CA MET A 129 -17.28 2.04 -6.23
C MET A 129 -16.19 1.36 -5.40
N GLN A 130 -15.43 0.47 -6.05
CA GLN A 130 -14.18 -0.07 -5.52
C GLN A 130 -12.99 0.42 -6.32
N VAL A 131 -11.93 0.80 -5.62
CA VAL A 131 -10.65 1.25 -6.19
C VAL A 131 -9.58 0.22 -5.87
N LYS A 132 -8.86 -0.24 -6.89
CA LYS A 132 -7.72 -1.15 -6.73
C LYS A 132 -6.41 -0.41 -6.89
N GLY A 133 -5.35 -0.92 -6.26
CA GLY A 133 -4.00 -0.38 -6.44
C GLY A 133 -3.61 -0.24 -7.92
N GLY A 134 -3.12 0.93 -8.30
CA GLY A 134 -2.80 1.28 -9.70
C GLY A 134 -4.00 1.71 -10.56
N SER A 135 -5.21 1.76 -10.00
CA SER A 135 -6.38 2.38 -10.65
C SER A 135 -6.38 3.89 -10.40
N HIS A 136 -6.84 4.67 -11.37
CA HIS A 136 -6.97 6.13 -11.27
C HIS A 136 -8.42 6.55 -11.52
N PHE A 137 -9.00 7.31 -10.59
CA PHE A 137 -10.36 7.85 -10.72
C PHE A 137 -10.44 9.22 -10.06
N GLY A 138 -11.19 10.15 -10.66
CA GLY A 138 -11.47 11.47 -10.11
C GLY A 138 -10.42 12.54 -10.44
N PHE A 139 -10.45 13.03 -11.69
CA PHE A 139 -10.42 14.45 -12.13
C PHE A 139 -9.96 14.49 -13.60
N PRO A 140 -10.67 15.17 -14.53
CA PRO A 140 -9.97 15.81 -15.64
C PRO A 140 -9.10 16.93 -15.02
N MET A 141 -7.98 17.31 -15.64
CA MET A 141 -7.19 18.51 -15.25
C MET A 141 -6.19 18.34 -14.07
N ILE A 142 -5.15 17.52 -14.22
CA ILE A 142 -3.83 17.89 -13.65
C ILE A 142 -2.84 18.30 -14.75
N CYS A 143 -3.05 17.85 -15.98
CA CYS A 143 -2.28 18.25 -17.17
C CYS A 143 -3.22 18.67 -18.31
N LYS A 144 -3.95 19.77 -18.11
CA LYS A 144 -4.42 20.71 -19.13
C LYS A 144 -4.31 22.04 -18.39
N ASP A 145 -3.18 22.73 -18.48
CA ASP A 145 -2.73 23.40 -19.69
C ASP A 145 -1.21 23.29 -19.91
N ALA A 146 -0.82 22.97 -21.14
CA ALA A 146 0.46 23.40 -21.68
C ALA A 146 0.11 24.01 -23.04
N ASP A 147 0.34 25.32 -23.16
CA ASP A 147 0.16 26.11 -24.38
C ASP A 147 0.81 25.46 -25.62
#